data_AF-A0A9P7YJX3-F1
#
_entry.id   AF-A0A9P7YJX3-F1
#
_cell.length_a   1.000
_cell.length_b   1.000
_cell.length_c   1.000
_cell.angle_alpha   90.00
_cell.angle_beta   90.00
_cell.angle_gamma   90.00
#
_symmetry.space_group_name_H-M   'P 1'
#
loop_
_entity.id
_entity.type
_entity.pdbx_description
1 polymer ?
#
loop_
_entity_poly.entity_id
_entity_poly.type
_entity_poly.pdbx_seq_one_letter_code
_entity_poly.pdbx_strand_id
1 'polypeptide(L)'
;TPSTLGWDDSMEVNKFYALDVGNPKEPYLELRAEYKGEASSLFPLQVYLDKVTDETKFPHSCRYPGKLCWKDGPRRSFRRPADLDRHYKFVHKALGHESFQCDHPLCSRHGEPFTRRDHCRDHYKDYHKEDLGTYKMARAGSKNKEVSEVMQRAWQDERICDPSWWRCSKCLDRVWIENSKWQCPRCNKSCEQGRIERR
;
A
#
# COMPACT_ATOMS: atom_id res chain seq x y z
N THR A 1 -14.36 11.06 15.37
CA THR A 1 -14.64 10.21 16.53
C THR A 1 -16.14 10.21 16.69
N PRO A 2 -16.81 9.06 16.53
CA PRO A 2 -18.27 8.94 16.62
C PRO A 2 -18.82 9.76 17.78
N SER A 3 -19.35 10.95 17.48
CA SER A 3 -19.72 11.92 18.52
C SER A 3 -20.91 11.43 19.35
N THR A 4 -21.72 10.55 18.75
CA THR A 4 -22.91 9.94 19.34
C THR A 4 -22.62 8.94 20.47
N LEU A 5 -21.38 8.46 20.60
CA LEU A 5 -21.01 7.47 21.62
C LEU A 5 -20.21 8.07 22.78
N GLY A 6 -19.97 9.38 22.79
CA GLY A 6 -19.21 10.05 23.86
C GLY A 6 -17.76 9.58 23.99
N TRP A 7 -17.21 8.91 22.97
CA TRP A 7 -15.84 8.43 22.99
C TRP A 7 -14.88 9.60 22.97
N ASP A 8 -14.02 9.68 23.97
CA ASP A 8 -12.96 10.67 24.03
C ASP A 8 -11.65 10.12 23.44
N ASP A 9 -10.64 10.98 23.34
CA ASP A 9 -9.34 10.64 22.78
C ASP A 9 -8.46 9.80 23.74
N SER A 10 -8.94 9.44 24.93
CA SER A 10 -8.27 8.57 25.90
C SER A 10 -8.64 7.08 25.75
N MET A 11 -9.74 6.77 25.05
CA MET A 11 -10.15 5.38 24.82
C MET A 11 -9.18 4.65 23.89
N GLU A 12 -8.72 3.48 24.32
CA GLU A 12 -7.98 2.51 23.50
C GLU A 12 -8.91 1.75 22.55
N VAL A 13 -9.54 2.48 21.62
CA VAL A 13 -10.56 1.91 20.71
C VAL A 13 -10.00 0.74 19.87
N ASN A 14 -8.72 0.75 19.54
CA ASN A 14 -8.03 -0.34 18.83
C ASN A 14 -8.00 -1.68 19.59
N LYS A 15 -8.14 -1.63 20.93
CA LYS A 15 -8.20 -2.80 21.80
C LYS A 15 -9.49 -3.56 21.60
N PHE A 16 -10.61 -2.86 21.47
CA PHE A 16 -11.95 -3.47 21.39
C PHE A 16 -12.47 -3.57 19.96
N TYR A 17 -12.10 -2.64 19.09
CA TYR A 17 -12.61 -2.53 17.73
C TYR A 17 -11.50 -2.68 16.68
N ALA A 18 -11.85 -3.32 15.56
CA ALA A 18 -11.07 -3.33 14.35
C ALA A 18 -11.66 -2.34 13.34
N LEU A 19 -10.81 -1.55 12.68
CA LEU A 19 -11.26 -0.66 11.60
C LEU A 19 -11.41 -1.43 10.30
N ASP A 20 -12.61 -1.40 9.74
CA ASP A 20 -12.90 -1.81 8.37
C ASP A 20 -13.02 -0.56 7.47
N VAL A 21 -12.24 -0.55 6.40
CA VAL A 21 -12.17 0.55 5.40
C VAL A 21 -12.74 0.08 4.05
N GLY A 22 -13.55 -0.98 4.06
CA GLY A 22 -13.96 -1.76 2.91
C GLY A 22 -14.65 -0.92 1.85
N ASN A 23 -13.95 -0.63 0.74
CA ASN A 23 -14.50 -0.02 -0.45
C ASN A 23 -15.54 -0.98 -1.10
N PRO A 24 -16.81 -0.57 -1.36
CA PRO A 24 -17.35 0.80 -1.45
C PRO A 24 -18.09 1.32 -0.20
N LYS A 25 -18.06 0.60 0.92
CA LYS A 25 -18.75 1.00 2.15
C LYS A 25 -17.96 2.08 2.90
N GLU A 26 -18.69 2.94 3.62
CA GLU A 26 -18.09 3.93 4.51
C GLU A 26 -17.30 3.23 5.62
N PRO A 27 -16.14 3.78 6.05
CA PRO A 27 -15.32 3.14 7.07
C PRO A 27 -16.07 3.04 8.40
N TYR A 28 -15.97 1.87 9.03
CA TYR A 28 -16.61 1.58 10.31
C TYR A 28 -15.70 0.78 11.22
N LEU A 29 -15.98 0.84 12.51
CA LEU A 29 -15.33 0.09 13.56
C LEU A 29 -16.21 -1.12 13.88
N GLU A 30 -15.64 -2.31 13.80
CA GLU A 30 -16.30 -3.56 14.15
C GLU A 30 -15.74 -4.07 15.48
N LEU A 31 -16.63 -4.42 16.41
CA LEU A 31 -16.23 -5.02 17.68
C LEU A 31 -15.49 -6.34 17.41
N ARG A 32 -14.31 -6.54 18.00
CA ARG A 32 -13.52 -7.75 17.78
C ARG A 32 -14.25 -8.97 18.31
N ALA A 33 -14.03 -10.12 17.66
CA ALA A 33 -14.71 -11.38 17.97
C ALA A 33 -14.61 -11.76 19.46
N GLU A 34 -13.46 -11.51 20.10
CA GLU A 34 -13.21 -11.76 21.52
C GLU A 34 -14.15 -10.97 22.47
N TYR A 35 -14.77 -9.90 22.00
CA TYR A 35 -15.70 -9.06 22.77
C TYR A 35 -17.16 -9.17 22.30
N LYS A 36 -17.47 -9.95 21.26
CA LYS A 36 -18.84 -10.12 20.73
C LYS A 36 -19.79 -10.94 21.63
N GLY A 37 -19.32 -11.42 22.79
CA GLY A 37 -20.13 -12.16 23.78
C GLY A 37 -21.05 -11.26 24.62
N GLU A 38 -21.15 -11.51 25.93
CA GLU A 38 -22.03 -10.75 26.86
C GLU A 38 -21.78 -9.22 26.85
N ALA A 39 -20.59 -8.80 26.43
CA ALA A 39 -20.20 -7.39 26.26
C ALA A 39 -20.88 -6.68 25.06
N SER A 40 -21.54 -7.39 24.14
CA SER A 40 -22.29 -6.78 23.02
C SER A 40 -23.48 -5.94 23.48
N SER A 41 -23.94 -6.14 24.73
CA SER A 41 -25.01 -5.33 25.35
C SER A 41 -24.53 -3.93 25.74
N LEU A 42 -23.22 -3.76 25.98
CA LEU A 42 -22.60 -2.50 26.40
C LEU A 42 -21.87 -1.80 25.24
N PHE A 43 -21.46 -2.55 24.22
CA PHE A 43 -20.67 -2.06 23.10
C PHE A 43 -21.36 -2.34 21.78
N PRO A 44 -21.62 -1.30 20.96
CA PRO A 44 -22.18 -1.50 19.63
C PRO A 44 -21.31 -2.45 18.79
N LEU A 45 -21.93 -3.41 18.10
CA LEU A 45 -21.20 -4.34 17.23
C LEU A 45 -20.49 -3.62 16.07
N GLN A 46 -21.10 -2.54 15.57
CA GLN A 46 -20.62 -1.77 14.44
C GLN A 46 -20.82 -0.27 14.69
N VAL A 47 -19.79 0.54 14.44
CA VAL A 47 -19.83 2.00 14.62
C VAL A 47 -19.21 2.70 13.42
N TYR A 48 -20.00 3.49 12.70
CA TYR A 48 -19.51 4.30 11.57
C TYR A 48 -18.73 5.52 12.06
N LEU A 49 -17.68 5.90 11.32
CA LEU A 49 -16.95 7.14 11.60
C LEU A 49 -17.77 8.36 11.14
N ASP A 50 -17.64 9.50 11.85
CA ASP A 50 -18.36 10.71 11.44
C ASP A 50 -17.99 11.15 10.02
N LYS A 51 -18.99 11.68 9.30
CA LYS A 51 -18.78 12.35 8.02
C LYS A 51 -18.22 13.75 8.25
N VAL A 52 -17.35 14.19 7.36
CA VAL A 52 -16.88 15.59 7.32
C VAL A 52 -17.87 16.37 6.46
N THR A 53 -18.46 17.42 7.02
CA THR A 53 -19.41 18.31 6.33
C THR A 53 -18.76 19.60 5.82
N ASP A 54 -17.46 19.81 6.07
CA ASP A 54 -16.82 21.10 5.79
C ASP A 54 -16.20 21.21 4.39
N GLU A 55 -16.47 22.34 3.73
CA GLU A 55 -15.93 22.75 2.42
C GLU A 55 -14.46 23.23 2.48
N THR A 56 -13.59 22.52 3.19
CA THR A 56 -12.17 22.92 3.30
C THR A 56 -11.32 22.39 2.14
N LYS A 57 -10.14 23.00 1.94
CA LYS A 57 -9.10 22.56 0.96
C LYS A 57 -8.61 21.12 1.17
N PHE A 58 -8.88 20.52 2.34
CA PHE A 58 -8.53 19.15 2.71
C PHE A 58 -9.74 18.45 3.35
N PRO A 59 -10.78 18.14 2.56
CA PRO A 59 -12.08 17.74 3.09
C PRO A 59 -12.07 16.33 3.70
N HIS A 60 -11.00 15.56 3.53
CA HIS A 60 -10.90 14.18 4.01
C HIS A 60 -10.02 14.13 5.25
N SER A 61 -10.61 14.31 6.43
CA SER A 61 -9.88 14.22 7.71
C SER A 61 -10.00 12.85 8.36
N CYS A 62 -8.95 12.45 9.09
CA CYS A 62 -8.99 11.24 9.91
C CYS A 62 -9.93 11.42 11.11
N ARG A 63 -10.97 10.58 11.20
CA ARG A 63 -11.97 10.57 12.27
C ARG A 63 -11.86 9.35 13.18
N TYR A 64 -10.77 8.58 13.06
CA TYR A 64 -10.48 7.46 13.96
C TYR A 64 -10.42 7.97 15.43
N PRO A 65 -11.01 7.26 16.39
CA PRO A 65 -10.92 7.62 17.81
C PRO A 65 -9.51 7.43 18.39
N GLY A 66 -9.06 8.35 19.24
CA GLY A 66 -7.77 8.24 19.94
C GLY A 66 -6.56 8.81 19.18
N LYS A 67 -5.46 9.01 19.90
CA LYS A 67 -4.31 9.84 19.46
C LYS A 67 -3.27 9.15 18.57
N LEU A 68 -3.55 7.95 18.06
CA LEU A 68 -2.57 7.16 17.28
C LEU A 68 -2.00 7.90 16.07
N CYS A 69 -2.71 8.87 15.49
CA CYS A 69 -2.25 9.57 14.27
C CYS A 69 -1.91 11.06 14.40
N TRP A 70 -1.97 11.67 15.60
CA TRP A 70 -1.65 13.09 15.78
C TRP A 70 -1.04 13.43 17.15
N LYS A 71 -0.11 12.61 17.66
CA LYS A 71 0.50 12.78 18.99
C LYS A 71 0.90 14.23 19.32
N ASP A 72 1.43 14.98 18.34
CA ASP A 72 1.93 16.36 18.52
C ASP A 72 1.33 17.38 17.52
N GLY A 73 0.08 17.23 17.08
CA GLY A 73 -0.48 18.18 16.11
C GLY A 73 -1.97 18.03 15.77
N PRO A 74 -2.46 18.79 14.78
CA PRO A 74 -3.84 18.66 14.32
C PRO A 74 -4.06 17.30 13.65
N ARG A 75 -5.32 16.83 13.66
CA ARG A 75 -5.70 15.60 12.97
C ARG A 75 -5.25 15.64 11.51
N ARG A 76 -4.71 14.52 11.01
CA ARG A 76 -4.28 14.41 9.62
C ARG A 76 -5.46 14.61 8.67
N SER A 77 -5.30 15.51 7.70
CA SER A 77 -6.26 15.80 6.64
C SER A 77 -5.62 15.60 5.27
N PHE A 78 -6.44 15.16 4.32
CA PHE A 78 -6.01 14.73 3.00
C PHE A 78 -6.82 15.43 1.91
N ARG A 79 -6.17 15.64 0.76
CA ARG A 79 -6.84 16.22 -0.42
C ARG A 79 -7.67 15.21 -1.19
N ARG A 80 -7.35 13.92 -1.09
CA ARG A 80 -8.00 12.85 -1.85
C ARG A 80 -8.55 11.77 -0.91
N PRO A 81 -9.74 11.20 -1.19
CA PRO A 81 -10.27 10.08 -0.41
C PRO A 81 -9.32 8.88 -0.36
N ALA A 82 -8.61 8.62 -1.47
CA ALA A 82 -7.63 7.53 -1.56
C ALA A 82 -6.44 7.68 -0.61
N ASP A 83 -6.07 8.91 -0.25
CA ASP A 83 -4.98 9.15 0.70
C ASP A 83 -5.46 8.95 2.15
N LEU A 84 -6.72 9.29 2.45
CA LEU A 84 -7.36 8.97 3.73
C LEU A 84 -7.59 7.46 3.91
N ASP A 85 -8.04 6.76 2.86
CA ASP A 85 -8.15 5.29 2.85
C ASP A 85 -6.80 4.63 3.13
N ARG A 86 -5.75 5.09 2.43
CA ARG A 86 -4.38 4.65 2.69
C ARG A 86 -3.98 4.91 4.14
N HIS A 87 -4.24 6.11 4.65
CA HIS A 87 -3.95 6.46 6.02
C HIS A 87 -4.60 5.51 7.03
N TYR A 88 -5.90 5.23 6.90
CA TYR A 88 -6.59 4.28 7.77
C TYR A 88 -5.98 2.89 7.71
N LYS A 89 -5.67 2.38 6.51
CA LYS A 89 -5.07 1.05 6.32
C LYS A 89 -3.69 0.91 6.95
N PHE A 90 -2.87 1.97 6.94
CA PHE A 90 -1.49 1.92 7.44
C PHE A 90 -1.30 2.43 8.87
N VAL A 91 -2.21 3.25 9.39
CA VAL A 91 -2.06 3.85 10.73
C VAL A 91 -3.04 3.23 11.74
N HIS A 92 -4.21 2.78 11.28
CA HIS A 92 -5.32 2.39 12.18
C HIS A 92 -5.79 0.94 12.03
N LYS A 93 -5.36 0.22 10.99
CA LYS A 93 -5.70 -1.20 10.86
C LYS A 93 -4.90 -2.02 11.87
N ALA A 94 -5.61 -2.68 12.78
CA ALA A 94 -5.04 -3.22 14.01
C ALA A 94 -4.37 -4.61 13.88
N LEU A 95 -4.19 -5.16 12.67
CA LEU A 95 -3.57 -6.47 12.47
C LEU A 95 -2.73 -6.50 11.19
N GLY A 96 -1.46 -6.87 11.35
CA GLY A 96 -0.54 -7.34 10.29
C GLY A 96 -0.40 -6.39 9.11
N HIS A 97 0.48 -5.40 9.21
CA HIS A 97 0.91 -4.68 8.01
C HIS A 97 1.64 -5.66 7.09
N GLU A 98 1.27 -5.66 5.80
CA GLU A 98 2.06 -6.38 4.79
C GLU A 98 3.48 -5.79 4.81
N SER A 99 4.45 -6.62 5.19
CA SER A 99 5.86 -6.32 5.10
C SER A 99 6.41 -6.89 3.81
N PHE A 100 7.09 -6.07 3.02
CA PHE A 100 7.73 -6.49 1.78
C PHE A 100 9.23 -6.46 1.99
N GLN A 101 9.83 -7.64 2.20
CA GLN A 101 11.27 -7.77 2.39
C GLN A 101 11.99 -7.83 1.04
N CYS A 102 13.15 -7.17 0.94
CA CYS A 102 14.02 -7.37 -0.22
C CYS A 102 14.68 -8.76 -0.11
N ASP A 103 14.57 -9.57 -1.16
CA ASP A 103 15.11 -10.93 -1.25
C ASP A 103 16.56 -11.00 -1.78
N HIS A 104 17.22 -9.85 -2.00
CA HIS A 104 18.65 -9.83 -2.33
C HIS A 104 19.50 -10.03 -1.07
N PRO A 105 20.35 -11.08 -1.00
CA PRO A 105 21.02 -11.48 0.24
C PRO A 105 22.04 -10.45 0.75
N LEU A 106 22.65 -9.67 -0.16
CA LEU A 106 23.63 -8.63 0.18
C LEU A 106 23.00 -7.23 0.29
N CYS A 107 21.66 -7.14 0.24
CA CYS A 107 21.00 -5.85 0.35
C CYS A 107 21.04 -5.35 1.79
N SER A 108 21.47 -4.10 2.00
CA SER A 108 21.44 -3.47 3.32
C SER A 108 20.04 -3.35 3.92
N ARG A 109 19.00 -3.36 3.07
CA ARG A 109 17.58 -3.33 3.45
C ARG A 109 16.96 -4.73 3.57
N HIS A 110 17.75 -5.81 3.45
CA HIS A 110 17.26 -7.18 3.58
C HIS A 110 16.61 -7.43 4.96
N GLY A 111 17.16 -6.87 6.03
CA GLY A 111 16.60 -6.96 7.39
C GLY A 111 15.53 -5.91 7.73
N GLU A 112 15.25 -4.97 6.82
CA GLU A 112 14.38 -3.82 7.06
C GLU A 112 13.24 -3.77 6.03
N PRO A 113 12.13 -4.51 6.26
CA PRO A 113 11.05 -4.64 5.30
C PRO A 113 10.38 -3.30 4.98
N PHE A 114 9.92 -3.17 3.73
CA PHE A 114 9.09 -2.04 3.32
C PHE A 114 7.66 -2.26 3.81
N THR A 115 7.02 -1.20 4.31
CA THR A 115 5.59 -1.21 4.67
C THR A 115 4.68 -1.12 3.45
N ARG A 116 5.22 -0.75 2.29
CA ARG A 116 4.46 -0.56 1.05
C ARG A 116 5.12 -1.25 -0.14
N ARG A 117 4.29 -1.92 -0.94
CA ARG A 117 4.72 -2.67 -2.12
C ARG A 117 5.35 -1.79 -3.21
N ASP A 118 4.82 -0.60 -3.43
CA ASP A 118 5.36 0.32 -4.43
C ASP A 118 6.75 0.83 -4.06
N HIS A 119 7.01 1.07 -2.77
CA HIS A 119 8.36 1.42 -2.32
C HIS A 119 9.34 0.24 -2.49
N CYS A 120 8.90 -0.99 -2.20
CA CYS A 120 9.71 -2.19 -2.43
C CYS A 120 10.04 -2.39 -3.91
N ARG A 121 9.06 -2.16 -4.80
CA ARG A 121 9.26 -2.17 -6.26
C ARG A 121 10.30 -1.15 -6.69
N ASP A 122 10.17 0.08 -6.24
CA ASP A 122 11.09 1.16 -6.61
C ASP A 122 12.50 0.85 -6.10
N HIS A 123 12.63 0.19 -4.95
CA HIS A 123 13.90 -0.33 -4.47
C HIS A 123 14.50 -1.38 -5.43
N TYR A 124 13.76 -2.40 -5.84
CA TYR A 124 14.25 -3.37 -6.83
C TYR A 124 14.66 -2.70 -8.15
N LYS A 125 13.85 -1.75 -8.62
CA LYS A 125 14.08 -1.02 -9.86
C LYS A 125 15.33 -0.14 -9.81
N ASP A 126 15.47 0.67 -8.77
CA ASP A 126 16.47 1.76 -8.74
C ASP A 126 17.78 1.31 -8.07
N TYR A 127 17.72 0.47 -7.03
CA TYR A 127 18.87 -0.02 -6.26
C TYR A 127 19.45 -1.31 -6.84
N HIS A 128 18.61 -2.32 -7.12
CA HIS A 128 19.04 -3.57 -7.74
C HIS A 128 19.07 -3.53 -9.27
N LYS A 129 18.68 -2.40 -9.87
CA LYS A 129 18.62 -2.21 -11.32
C LYS A 129 17.81 -3.29 -12.03
N GLU A 130 16.83 -3.90 -11.37
CA GLU A 130 16.00 -4.91 -12.01
C GLU A 130 15.09 -4.28 -13.08
N ASP A 131 14.67 -5.08 -14.05
CA ASP A 131 13.88 -4.67 -15.22
C ASP A 131 12.39 -4.42 -14.91
N LEU A 132 12.10 -3.62 -13.88
CA LEU A 132 10.76 -3.30 -13.43
C LEU A 132 10.29 -1.89 -13.85
N GLY A 133 9.28 -1.84 -14.71
CA GLY A 133 8.55 -0.62 -15.06
C GLY A 133 9.19 0.18 -16.21
N THR A 134 9.08 1.50 -16.15
CA THR A 134 9.48 2.43 -17.21
C THR A 134 10.38 3.55 -16.67
N TYR A 135 11.09 4.23 -17.56
CA TYR A 135 11.87 5.42 -17.22
C TYR A 135 10.97 6.49 -16.57
N LYS A 136 11.46 7.16 -15.52
CA LYS A 136 10.64 8.06 -14.68
C LYS A 136 10.04 9.22 -15.48
N MET A 137 10.73 9.72 -16.50
CA MET A 137 10.22 10.83 -17.31
C MET A 137 9.27 10.40 -18.43
N ALA A 138 9.19 9.11 -18.78
CA ALA A 138 8.23 8.64 -19.78
C ALA A 138 6.76 8.85 -19.34
N ARG A 139 6.52 8.94 -18.02
CA ARG A 139 5.19 9.27 -17.46
C ARG A 139 4.93 10.78 -17.37
N ALA A 140 5.97 11.60 -17.38
CA ALA A 140 5.90 13.05 -17.26
C ALA A 140 5.94 13.70 -18.64
N GLY A 141 5.01 13.32 -19.52
CA GLY A 141 4.62 14.09 -20.71
C GLY A 141 5.77 14.68 -21.53
N SER A 142 6.83 13.91 -21.83
CA SER A 142 7.80 14.34 -22.84
C SER A 142 7.02 14.62 -24.12
N LYS A 143 6.97 15.90 -24.53
CA LYS A 143 6.25 16.32 -25.74
C LYS A 143 6.80 15.67 -27.01
N ASN A 144 8.04 15.15 -26.94
CA ASN A 144 8.68 14.41 -28.01
C ASN A 144 8.73 12.90 -27.68
N LYS A 145 7.99 12.12 -28.47
CA LYS A 145 7.87 10.66 -28.38
C LYS A 145 9.20 9.97 -28.67
N GLU A 146 9.95 10.42 -29.67
CA GLU A 146 11.23 9.81 -30.07
C GLU A 146 12.25 9.90 -28.94
N VAL A 147 12.39 11.08 -28.33
CA VAL A 147 13.29 11.28 -27.18
C VAL A 147 12.87 10.38 -26.01
N SER A 148 11.56 10.22 -25.76
CA SER A 148 11.08 9.32 -24.71
C SER A 148 11.41 7.86 -24.99
N GLU A 149 11.32 7.41 -26.23
CA GLU A 149 11.64 6.04 -26.63
C GLU A 149 13.15 5.75 -26.56
N VAL A 150 13.98 6.72 -26.94
CA VAL A 150 15.45 6.61 -26.79
C VAL A 150 15.83 6.52 -25.32
N MET A 151 15.29 7.40 -24.47
CA MET A 151 15.54 7.37 -23.03
C MET A 151 15.01 6.10 -22.37
N GLN A 152 13.86 5.59 -22.84
CA GLN A 152 13.28 4.34 -22.35
C GLN A 152 14.15 3.13 -22.72
N ARG A 153 14.72 3.09 -23.93
CA ARG A 153 15.66 2.05 -24.37
C ARG A 153 16.95 2.10 -23.57
N ALA A 154 17.61 3.27 -23.49
CA ALA A 154 18.81 3.44 -22.69
C ALA A 154 18.60 3.02 -21.23
N TRP A 155 17.46 3.41 -20.64
CA TRP A 155 17.11 2.99 -19.28
C TRP A 155 16.90 1.47 -19.15
N GLN A 156 16.37 0.80 -20.18
CA GLN A 156 16.18 -0.66 -20.21
C GLN A 156 17.50 -1.42 -20.37
N ASP A 157 18.44 -0.89 -21.17
CA ASP A 157 19.75 -1.50 -21.43
C ASP A 157 20.62 -1.54 -20.16
N GLU A 158 20.43 -0.60 -19.23
CA GLU A 158 21.08 -0.59 -17.92
C GLU A 158 20.48 -1.60 -16.91
N ARG A 159 19.38 -2.30 -17.25
CA ARG A 159 18.69 -3.19 -16.30
C ARG A 159 19.29 -4.58 -16.28
N ILE A 160 19.34 -5.16 -15.08
CA ILE A 160 19.69 -6.56 -14.88
C ILE A 160 18.51 -7.43 -15.33
N CYS A 161 18.73 -8.18 -16.40
CA CYS A 161 17.83 -9.18 -16.94
C CYS A 161 18.49 -10.56 -16.80
N ASP A 162 18.17 -11.28 -15.72
CA ASP A 162 18.69 -12.63 -15.51
C ASP A 162 17.98 -13.62 -16.46
N PRO A 163 18.71 -14.50 -17.17
CA PRO A 163 18.11 -15.47 -18.10
C PRO A 163 17.38 -16.62 -17.40
N SER A 164 17.57 -16.80 -16.09
CA SER A 164 16.98 -17.89 -15.31
C SER A 164 15.73 -17.49 -14.52
N TRP A 165 15.52 -16.19 -14.27
CA TRP A 165 14.36 -15.70 -13.53
C TRP A 165 13.90 -14.30 -13.95
N TRP A 166 12.65 -13.98 -13.63
CA TRP A 166 12.09 -12.63 -13.78
C TRP A 166 11.28 -12.25 -12.54
N ARG A 167 11.24 -10.95 -12.20
CA ARG A 167 10.40 -10.47 -11.09
C ARG A 167 9.01 -10.09 -11.58
N CYS A 168 7.98 -10.63 -10.94
CA CYS A 168 6.60 -10.26 -11.24
C CYS A 168 6.32 -8.78 -10.91
N SER A 169 5.84 -8.02 -11.89
CA SER A 169 5.48 -6.61 -11.67
C SER A 169 4.25 -6.43 -10.78
N LYS A 170 3.42 -7.43 -10.50
CA LYS A 170 2.30 -7.25 -9.54
C LYS A 170 2.68 -7.67 -8.13
N CYS A 171 3.32 -8.84 -8.00
CA CYS A 171 3.56 -9.50 -6.73
C CYS A 171 4.95 -9.22 -6.15
N LEU A 172 5.90 -8.81 -6.97
CA LEU A 172 7.33 -8.67 -6.65
C LEU A 172 8.03 -10.00 -6.30
N ASP A 173 7.38 -11.14 -6.55
CA ASP A 173 8.02 -12.45 -6.42
C ASP A 173 9.05 -12.65 -7.53
N ARG A 174 10.16 -13.29 -7.16
CA ARG A 174 11.12 -13.86 -8.10
C ARG A 174 10.54 -15.15 -8.69
N VAL A 175 10.34 -15.16 -10.01
CA VAL A 175 9.77 -16.29 -10.75
C VAL A 175 10.86 -16.94 -11.58
N TRP A 176 11.17 -18.19 -11.26
CA TRP A 176 12.13 -19.00 -12.02
C TRP A 176 11.50 -19.50 -13.31
N ILE A 177 12.17 -19.25 -14.44
CA ILE A 177 11.66 -19.56 -15.78
C ILE A 177 11.55 -21.07 -15.97
N GLU A 178 12.44 -21.86 -15.38
CA GLU A 178 12.36 -23.31 -15.42
C GLU A 178 11.02 -23.83 -14.87
N ASN A 179 10.59 -23.30 -13.72
CA ASN A 179 9.45 -23.80 -12.95
C ASN A 179 8.11 -23.26 -13.43
N SER A 180 8.05 -22.00 -13.84
CA SER A 180 6.78 -21.33 -14.15
C SER A 180 6.81 -20.58 -15.50
N LYS A 181 7.86 -20.80 -16.29
CA LYS A 181 8.07 -20.12 -17.58
C LYS A 181 7.91 -18.61 -17.38
N TRP A 182 7.05 -18.00 -18.18
CA TRP A 182 6.75 -16.58 -18.13
C TRP A 182 5.46 -16.26 -17.37
N GLN A 183 4.94 -17.16 -16.54
CA GLN A 183 3.72 -16.94 -15.77
C GLN A 183 4.01 -16.88 -14.27
N CYS A 184 3.49 -15.84 -13.59
CA CYS A 184 3.66 -15.71 -12.15
C CYS A 184 2.73 -16.69 -11.41
N PRO A 185 3.24 -17.61 -10.56
CA PRO A 185 2.42 -18.59 -9.86
C PRO A 185 1.49 -17.97 -8.80
N ARG A 186 1.80 -16.76 -8.30
CA ARG A 186 0.96 -16.08 -7.29
C ARG A 186 -0.25 -15.38 -7.90
N CYS A 187 -0.13 -14.77 -9.08
CA CYS A 187 -1.21 -13.95 -9.65
C CYS A 187 -1.60 -14.30 -11.08
N ASN A 188 -1.02 -15.36 -11.65
CA ASN A 188 -1.25 -15.89 -12.99
C ASN A 188 -1.00 -14.90 -14.14
N LYS A 189 -0.41 -13.73 -13.84
CA LYS A 189 -0.02 -12.76 -14.87
C LYS A 189 1.25 -13.21 -15.58
N SER A 190 1.25 -13.06 -16.89
CA SER A 190 2.44 -13.28 -17.72
C SER A 190 3.45 -12.14 -17.59
N CYS A 191 4.73 -12.45 -17.80
CA CYS A 191 5.79 -11.47 -17.96
C CYS A 191 5.51 -10.59 -19.19
N GLU A 192 5.84 -9.31 -19.10
CA GLU A 192 5.66 -8.38 -20.21
C GLU A 192 6.54 -8.79 -21.41
N GLN A 193 5.99 -8.86 -22.62
CA GLN A 193 6.68 -9.37 -23.82
C GLN A 193 8.05 -8.69 -24.06
N GLY A 194 8.12 -7.36 -23.94
CA GLY A 194 9.39 -6.63 -24.10
C GLY A 194 10.42 -6.85 -22.98
N ARG A 195 10.09 -7.60 -21.92
CA ARG A 195 11.04 -8.12 -20.92
C ARG A 195 11.47 -9.54 -21.23
N ILE A 196 10.60 -10.33 -21.86
CA ILE A 196 10.90 -11.68 -22.35
C ILE A 196 11.94 -11.59 -23.48
N GLU A 197 11.72 -10.70 -24.45
CA GLU A 197 12.60 -10.54 -25.62
C GLU A 197 14.02 -10.05 -25.29
N ARG A 198 14.26 -9.57 -24.07
CA ARG A 198 15.58 -9.12 -23.61
C ARG A 198 16.35 -10.14 -22.77
N ARG A 199 15.82 -11.36 -22.62
CA ARG A 199 16.44 -12.46 -21.89
C ARG A 199 16.77 -13.60 -22.84
#